data_AF-A0A2N2FF43-F1
#
_entry.id   AF-A0A2N2FF43-F1
#
_cell.length_a   1.000
_cell.length_b   1.000
_cell.length_c   1.000
_cell.angle_alpha   90.00
_cell.angle_beta   90.00
_cell.angle_gamma   90.00
#
_symmetry.space_group_name_H-M   'P 1'
#
loop_
_entity.id
_entity.type
_entity.pdbx_description
1 polymer ?
#
loop_
_entity_poly.entity_id
_entity_poly.type
_entity_poly.pdbx_seq_one_letter_code
_entity_poly.pdbx_strand_id
1 'polypeptide(L)' 'MAEKLIVILGPTASGKTRLAAQLAYDLHGEIISADSRQVYKNMNIGTGKDLNQYIVHGRQIPYHL' A
#
# COMPACT_ATOMS: atom_id res chain seq x y z
N MET A 1 6.15 23.75 -9.22
CA MET A 1 5.17 23.40 -8.17
C MET A 1 5.68 22.15 -7.48
N ALA A 2 5.42 21.97 -6.18
CA ALA A 2 5.82 20.75 -5.47
C ALA A 2 4.75 19.67 -5.69
N GLU A 3 5.20 18.44 -5.94
CA GLU A 3 4.30 17.29 -6.02
C GLU A 3 3.70 16.97 -4.66
N LYS A 4 2.41 16.62 -4.63
CA LYS A 4 1.71 16.27 -3.39
C LYS A 4 2.01 14.82 -3.02
N LEU A 5 2.47 14.60 -1.79
CA LEU A 5 2.73 13.28 -1.23
C LEU A 5 1.93 13.09 0.06
N ILE A 6 1.19 11.98 0.16
CA ILE A 6 0.48 11.58 1.38
C ILE A 6 1.27 10.45 2.03
N VAL A 7 1.53 10.57 3.33
CA VAL A 7 2.25 9.54 4.10
C VAL A 7 1.32 8.94 5.14
N ILE A 8 1.16 7.61 5.09
CA ILE A 8 0.32 6.85 6.03
C ILE A 8 1.23 6.07 6.97
N LEU A 9 1.34 6.54 8.21
CA LEU A 9 2.15 5.93 9.27
C LEU A 9 1.28 5.19 10.29
N GLY A 10 1.92 4.34 11.10
CA GLY A 10 1.25 3.60 12.18
C GLY A 10 1.86 2.23 12.43
N PRO A 11 1.53 1.57 13.56
CA PRO A 11 2.10 0.29 13.95
C PRO A 11 1.70 -0.84 12.98
N THR A 12 2.42 -1.95 13.00
CA THR A 12 2.04 -3.18 12.26
C THR A 12 0.63 -3.61 12.68
N ALA A 13 -0.14 -4.17 11.75
CA ALA A 13 -1.53 -4.62 11.93
C ALA A 13 -2.59 -3.51 12.22
N SER A 14 -2.24 -2.23 12.12
CA SER A 14 -3.23 -1.12 12.25
C SER A 14 -4.12 -0.87 11.04
N GLY A 15 -4.01 -1.68 9.97
CA GLY A 15 -4.86 -1.54 8.77
C GLY A 15 -4.39 -0.51 7.74
N LYS A 16 -3.13 -0.05 7.81
CA LYS A 16 -2.56 0.96 6.89
C LYS A 16 -2.75 0.63 5.41
N THR A 17 -2.48 -0.61 5.00
CA THR A 17 -2.57 -1.02 3.58
C THR A 17 -3.99 -0.87 3.05
N ARG A 18 -5.01 -1.26 3.82
CA ARG A 18 -6.42 -1.06 3.46
C ARG A 18 -6.78 0.42 3.29
N LEU A 19 -6.35 1.26 4.25
CA LEU A 19 -6.59 2.71 4.16
C LEU A 19 -5.88 3.33 2.94
N ALA A 20 -4.63 2.95 2.70
CA ALA A 20 -3.84 3.42 1.57
C ALA A 20 -4.49 3.04 0.22
N ALA A 21 -4.95 1.79 0.09
CA ALA A 21 -5.62 1.31 -1.12
C ALA A 21 -6.93 2.07 -1.40
N GLN A 22 -7.76 2.28 -0.38
CA GLN A 22 -9.01 3.03 -0.54
C GLN A 22 -8.74 4.49 -0.94
N LEU A 23 -7.78 5.13 -0.26
CA LEU A 23 -7.41 6.52 -0.56
C LEU A 23 -6.82 6.66 -1.97
N ALA A 24 -5.98 5.71 -2.40
CA ALA A 24 -5.43 5.69 -3.75
C ALA A 24 -6.52 5.46 -4.81
N TYR A 25 -7.54 4.65 -4.52
CA TYR A 25 -8.71 4.50 -5.38
C TYR A 25 -9.43 5.84 -5.58
N ASP A 26 -9.77 6.52 -4.47
CA ASP A 26 -10.54 7.77 -4.45
C ASP A 26 -9.78 8.94 -5.10
N LEU A 27 -8.46 8.99 -4.92
CA LEU A 27 -7.59 10.05 -5.45
C LEU A 27 -6.98 9.74 -6.82
N HIS A 28 -7.27 8.56 -7.39
CA HIS A 28 -6.60 8.05 -8.60
C HIS A 28 -5.07 8.03 -8.46
N GLY A 29 -4.58 7.72 -7.27
CA GLY A 29 -3.16 7.68 -6.94
C GLY A 29 -2.56 6.28 -7.01
N GLU A 30 -1.29 6.21 -6.63
CA GLU A 30 -0.49 4.99 -6.56
C GLU A 30 0.16 4.86 -5.18
N ILE A 31 0.58 3.66 -4.81
CA ILE A 31 1.15 3.38 -3.49
C ILE A 31 2.63 3.04 -3.63
N ILE A 32 3.45 3.60 -2.74
CA ILE A 32 4.85 3.20 -2.57
C ILE A 32 4.96 2.58 -1.18
N SER A 33 5.39 1.31 -1.10
CA SER A 33 5.62 0.66 0.18
C SER A 33 6.86 1.26 0.87
N ALA A 34 6.68 1.72 2.11
CA ALA A 34 7.76 2.22 2.96
C ALA A 34 8.16 1.19 4.05
N ASP A 35 7.82 -0.08 3.85
CA ASP A 35 8.19 -1.17 4.76
C ASP A 35 9.47 -1.87 4.28
N SER A 36 10.54 -1.77 5.07
CA SER A 36 11.85 -2.34 4.74
C SER A 36 11.85 -3.87 4.60
N ARG A 37 10.82 -4.55 5.08
CA ARG A 37 10.69 -6.01 4.97
C ARG A 37 9.91 -6.42 3.72
N GLN A 38 9.06 -5.56 3.17
CA GLN A 38 8.27 -5.91 1.97
C GLN A 38 9.09 -5.94 0.68
N VAL A 39 10.28 -5.33 0.65
CA VAL A 39 11.16 -5.38 -0.53
C VAL A 39 11.68 -6.80 -0.86
N TYR A 40 11.68 -7.71 0.11
CA TYR A 40 12.19 -9.06 -0.09
C TYR A 40 11.21 -9.93 -0.88
N LYS A 41 11.71 -10.50 -1.98
CA LYS A 41 10.94 -11.44 -2.80
C LYS A 41 10.64 -12.73 -2.01
N ASN A 42 9.47 -13.30 -2.25
CA ASN A 42 9.00 -14.55 -1.66
C ASN A 42 8.78 -14.54 -0.13
N MET A 43 8.94 -13.39 0.55
CA MET A 43 8.69 -13.26 1.99
C MET A 43 7.26 -12.80 2.31
N ASN A 44 6.25 -13.25 1.56
CA ASN A 44 4.91 -12.64 1.60
C ASN A 44 4.20 -12.83 2.96
N ILE A 45 4.26 -14.04 3.54
CA ILE A 45 3.51 -14.38 4.77
C ILE A 45 4.10 -13.66 5.99
N GLY A 46 5.41 -13.81 6.23
CA GLY A 46 6.10 -13.25 7.40
C GLY A 46 6.29 -11.71 7.38
N THR A 47 5.94 -11.06 6.28
CA THR A 47 6.01 -9.59 6.11
C THR A 47 4.65 -8.95 5.91
N GLY A 48 3.56 -9.74 5.94
CA GLY A 48 2.21 -9.23 5.79
C GLY A 48 1.92 -8.62 4.41
N LYS A 49 2.59 -9.11 3.36
CA LYS A 49 2.33 -8.69 1.97
C LYS A 49 1.08 -9.39 1.44
N ASP A 50 -0.08 -8.89 1.85
CA ASP A 50 -1.38 -9.33 1.36
C ASP A 50 -1.77 -8.52 0.12
N LEU A 51 -1.48 -9.09 -1.07
CA LEU A 51 -1.67 -8.42 -2.35
C LEU A 51 -3.14 -8.14 -2.69
N ASN A 52 -4.08 -8.88 -2.10
CA ASN A 52 -5.51 -8.70 -2.36
C ASN A 52 -6.03 -7.37 -1.81
N GLN A 53 -5.35 -6.77 -0.84
CA GLN A 53 -5.74 -5.48 -0.27
C GLN A 53 -5.58 -4.31 -1.24
N TYR A 54 -4.83 -4.50 -2.33
CA TYR A 54 -4.67 -3.50 -3.38
C TYR A 54 -5.78 -3.57 -4.44
N ILE A 55 -6.80 -4.42 -4.27
CA ILE A 55 -7.98 -4.46 -5.14
C ILE A 55 -9.12 -3.72 -4.43
N VAL A 56 -9.57 -2.61 -5.00
CA VAL A 56 -10.68 -1.79 -4.46
C VAL A 56 -11.75 -1.67 -5.53
N HIS A 57 -12.97 -2.12 -5.22
CA HIS A 57 -14.11 -2.13 -6.16
C HIS A 57 -13.78 -2.77 -7.53
N GLY A 58 -12.99 -3.85 -7.54
CA GLY A 58 -12.57 -4.54 -8.76
C GLY A 58 -11.43 -3.87 -9.53
N ARG A 59 -10.95 -2.70 -9.08
CA ARG A 59 -9.78 -2.00 -9.66
C ARG A 59 -8.51 -2.40 -8.90
N GLN A 60 -7.52 -2.86 -9.64
CA GLN A 60 -6.16 -3.01 -9.12
C GLN A 60 -5.53 -1.63 -8.92
N ILE A 61 -5.10 -1.33 -7.71
CA ILE A 61 -4.32 -0.14 -7.39
C ILE A 61 -2.85 -0.41 -7.73
N PRO A 62 -2.19 0.49 -8.51
CA PRO A 62 -0.77 0.38 -8.74
C PRO A 62 0.00 0.55 -7.43
N TYR A 63 0.93 -0.37 -7.17
CA TYR A 63 1.80 -0.31 -6.01
C TYR A 63 3.23 -0.64 -6.41
N HIS A 64 4.18 -0.04 -5.70
CA HIS A 64 5.61 -0.14 -5.95
C HIS A 64 6.34 -0.57 -4.68
N LEU A 65 7.44 -1.31 -4.89
CA LEU A 65 8.33 -1.90 -3.86
C LEU A 65 7.68 -3.06 -3.07
#